data_AF-A0A0D2YIT2-F1
#
_entry.id   AF-A0A0D2YIT2-F1
#
_cell.length_a   1.000
_cell.length_b   1.000
_cell.length_c   1.000
_cell.angle_alpha   90.00
_cell.angle_beta   90.00
_cell.angle_gamma   90.00
#
_symmetry.space_group_name_H-M   'P 1'
#
loop_
_entity.id
_entity.type
_entity.pdbx_description
1 polymer ?
#
loop_
_entity_poly.entity_id
_entity_poly.type
_entity_poly.pdbx_seq_one_letter_code
_entity_poly.pdbx_strand_id
1 'polypeptide(L)'
;MGRPGDDDDAEFFAEEFTEVRRMLQGRTVEEFSQLPLVQRKSVFRQHLVQPQRVIIEEGDDGHEMNPAIANGVLLLQQLFMGKDEKGKQMVKEAREVYYGENEFLVRLHWLCEFQCDQYDIDTEPVPIAPLVRRLVVVTNLHDKYDWEDHTEDNPCYPCDGIGDGEGT
;
A
#
# COMPACT_ATOMS: atom_id res chain seq x y z
N MET A 1 15.49 11.78 25.78
CA MET A 1 16.15 10.89 24.81
C MET A 1 15.69 9.47 25.11
N GLY A 2 14.62 9.02 24.47
CA GLY A 2 14.16 7.61 24.52
C GLY A 2 14.65 6.89 23.28
N ARG A 3 15.11 5.65 23.44
CA ARG A 3 15.49 4.71 22.37
C ARG A 3 14.23 4.07 21.76
N PRO A 4 14.30 3.44 20.58
CA PRO A 4 13.13 3.16 19.75
C PRO A 4 12.26 2.01 20.29
N GLY A 5 10.94 2.17 20.19
CA GLY A 5 9.92 1.26 20.75
C GLY A 5 9.68 1.58 22.22
N ASP A 6 8.53 2.16 22.56
CA ASP A 6 8.11 2.17 23.97
C ASP A 6 7.92 0.70 24.39
N ASP A 7 8.33 0.34 25.61
CA ASP A 7 8.33 -1.05 26.10
C ASP A 7 6.95 -1.73 25.94
N ASP A 8 5.87 -0.93 25.94
CA ASP A 8 4.49 -1.37 25.72
C ASP A 8 4.22 -1.85 24.27
N ASP A 9 4.81 -1.22 23.24
CA ASP A 9 4.63 -1.61 21.84
C ASP A 9 5.39 -2.91 21.51
N ALA A 10 6.55 -3.10 22.14
CA ALA A 10 7.41 -4.25 21.88
C ALA A 10 6.81 -5.57 22.40
N GLU A 11 6.07 -5.53 23.51
CA GLU A 11 5.33 -6.69 24.01
C GLU A 11 4.06 -6.94 23.18
N PHE A 12 3.36 -5.87 22.78
CA PHE A 12 2.12 -5.98 21.99
C PHE A 12 2.36 -6.54 20.58
N PHE A 13 3.46 -6.15 19.92
CA PHE A 13 3.79 -6.57 18.54
C PHE A 13 4.98 -7.55 18.45
N ALA A 14 5.19 -8.37 19.49
CA ALA A 14 6.37 -9.24 19.57
C ALA A 14 6.45 -10.25 18.40
N GLU A 15 5.31 -10.71 17.90
CA GLU A 15 5.23 -11.66 16.78
C GLU A 15 5.66 -10.98 15.47
N GLU A 16 5.22 -9.75 15.22
CA GLU A 16 5.56 -8.94 14.05
C GLU A 16 7.04 -8.58 14.05
N PHE A 17 7.61 -8.20 15.20
CA PHE A 17 9.06 -7.98 15.30
C PHE A 17 9.87 -9.26 15.02
N THR A 18 9.36 -10.41 15.47
CA THR A 18 9.98 -11.71 15.17
C THR A 18 9.91 -12.02 13.68
N GLU A 19 8.77 -11.73 13.05
CA GLU A 19 8.54 -11.94 11.63
C GLU A 19 9.42 -11.02 10.76
N VAL A 20 9.56 -9.74 11.13
CA VAL A 20 10.50 -8.82 10.48
C VAL A 20 11.92 -9.34 10.59
N ARG A 21 12.35 -9.78 11.79
CA ARG A 21 13.68 -10.38 11.95
C ARG A 21 13.88 -11.61 11.08
N ARG A 22 12.84 -12.45 10.92
CA ARG A 22 12.87 -13.61 10.02
C ARG A 22 13.05 -13.19 8.56
N MET A 23 12.30 -12.21 8.08
CA MET A 23 12.42 -11.66 6.71
C MET A 23 13.80 -11.02 6.47
N LEU A 24 14.36 -10.36 7.47
CA LEU A 24 15.73 -9.82 7.43
C LEU A 24 16.82 -10.90 7.61
N GLN A 25 16.45 -12.18 7.49
CA GLN A 25 17.33 -13.34 7.57
C GLN A 25 18.07 -13.44 8.92
N GLY A 26 17.37 -13.12 10.01
CA GLY A 26 17.86 -13.18 11.39
C GLY A 26 18.61 -11.93 11.86
N ARG A 27 18.85 -10.96 10.98
CA ARG A 27 19.58 -9.72 11.28
C ARG A 27 18.69 -8.67 11.93
N THR A 28 19.30 -7.80 12.74
CA THR A 28 18.66 -6.55 13.13
C THR A 28 18.58 -5.60 11.94
N VAL A 29 17.73 -4.57 12.01
CA VAL A 29 17.69 -3.51 10.98
C VAL A 29 19.06 -2.87 10.80
N GLU A 30 19.78 -2.62 11.91
CA GLU A 30 21.12 -2.04 11.87
C GLU A 30 22.09 -2.94 11.10
N GLU A 31 22.15 -4.24 11.40
CA GLU A 31 23.00 -5.19 10.69
C GLU A 31 22.61 -5.31 9.21
N PHE A 32 21.30 -5.35 8.93
CA PHE A 32 20.76 -5.42 7.58
C PHE A 32 21.13 -4.17 6.75
N SER A 33 21.13 -2.98 7.36
CA SER A 33 21.49 -1.72 6.70
C SER A 33 22.94 -1.70 6.19
N GLN A 34 23.83 -2.51 6.77
CA GLN A 34 25.23 -2.61 6.38
C GLN A 34 25.47 -3.52 5.16
N LEU A 35 24.48 -4.32 4.75
CA LEU A 35 24.58 -5.15 3.55
C LEU A 35 24.69 -4.27 2.28
N PRO A 36 25.32 -4.72 1.20
CA PRO A 36 25.28 -4.01 -0.07
C PRO A 36 23.85 -3.76 -0.56
N LEU A 37 23.59 -2.60 -1.17
CA LEU A 37 22.26 -2.21 -1.66
C LEU A 37 21.58 -3.29 -2.52
N VAL A 38 22.35 -3.94 -3.40
CA VAL A 38 21.83 -5.01 -4.28
C VAL A 38 21.30 -6.19 -3.47
N GLN A 39 21.97 -6.55 -2.37
CA GLN A 39 21.53 -7.63 -1.48
C GLN A 39 20.28 -7.22 -0.70
N ARG A 40 20.25 -5.99 -0.16
CA ARG A 40 19.05 -5.47 0.53
C ARG A 40 17.83 -5.46 -0.36
N LYS A 41 17.94 -4.91 -1.58
CA LYS A 41 16.86 -4.92 -2.58
C LYS A 41 16.46 -6.34 -2.96
N SER A 42 17.39 -7.30 -2.97
CA SER A 42 17.05 -8.71 -3.22
C SER A 42 16.20 -9.31 -2.12
N VAL A 43 16.46 -8.99 -0.86
CA VAL A 43 15.64 -9.45 0.27
C VAL A 43 14.27 -8.77 0.23
N PHE A 44 14.23 -7.45 0.01
CA PHE A 44 12.95 -6.74 -0.15
C PHE A 44 12.09 -7.34 -1.26
N ARG A 45 12.67 -7.63 -2.44
CA ARG A 45 11.92 -8.29 -3.54
C ARG A 45 11.31 -9.62 -3.14
N GLN A 46 12.01 -10.44 -2.33
CA GLN A 46 11.51 -11.74 -1.90
C GLN A 46 10.23 -11.64 -1.08
N HIS A 47 10.00 -10.51 -0.42
CA HIS A 47 8.90 -10.33 0.53
C HIS A 47 7.87 -9.29 0.07
N LEU A 48 8.22 -8.41 -0.85
CA LEU A 48 7.38 -7.27 -1.27
C LEU A 48 6.92 -7.35 -2.72
N VAL A 49 7.46 -8.27 -3.53
CA VAL A 49 7.15 -8.32 -4.96
C VAL A 49 6.49 -9.64 -5.29
N GLN A 50 5.35 -9.56 -5.98
CA GLN A 50 4.65 -10.73 -6.50
C GLN A 50 4.46 -10.63 -8.03
N PRO A 51 4.38 -11.76 -8.74
CA PRO A 51 4.17 -11.74 -10.19
C PRO A 51 2.79 -11.23 -10.60
N GLN A 52 1.77 -11.49 -9.78
CA GLN A 52 0.41 -11.01 -9.99
C GLN A 52 0.29 -9.54 -9.59
N ARG A 53 -0.72 -8.85 -10.13
CA ARG A 53 -0.97 -7.46 -9.73
C ARG A 53 -1.32 -7.42 -8.25
N VAL A 54 -0.74 -6.47 -7.53
CA VAL A 54 -1.13 -6.17 -6.16
C VAL A 54 -2.51 -5.53 -6.20
N ILE A 55 -3.47 -6.15 -5.52
CA ILE A 55 -4.85 -5.69 -5.46
C ILE A 55 -4.98 -4.72 -4.30
N ILE A 56 -5.46 -3.51 -4.57
CA ILE A 56 -5.81 -2.51 -3.56
C ILE A 56 -7.33 -2.38 -3.57
N GLU A 57 -7.96 -2.86 -2.50
CA GLU A 57 -9.41 -2.93 -2.34
C GLU A 57 -9.81 -2.60 -0.90
N GLU A 58 -11.02 -2.06 -0.73
CA GLU A 58 -11.59 -1.75 0.56
C GLU A 58 -11.72 -3.00 1.44
N GLY A 59 -11.31 -2.90 2.70
CA GLY A 59 -11.50 -3.97 3.67
C GLY A 59 -10.56 -5.16 3.50
N ASP A 60 -9.51 -5.09 2.67
CA ASP A 60 -8.41 -6.07 2.64
C ASP A 60 -7.40 -5.82 3.79
N ASP A 61 -7.90 -5.58 5.00
CA ASP A 61 -7.08 -5.27 6.17
C ASP A 61 -6.19 -6.46 6.58
N GLY A 62 -6.63 -7.69 6.26
CA GLY A 62 -5.88 -8.93 6.49
C GLY A 62 -4.88 -9.27 5.37
N HIS A 63 -4.78 -8.44 4.33
CA HIS A 63 -3.96 -8.71 3.13
C HIS A 63 -4.25 -10.07 2.48
N GLU A 64 -5.50 -10.53 2.59
CA GLU A 64 -5.98 -11.81 2.05
C GLU A 64 -5.95 -11.81 0.53
N MET A 65 -6.08 -10.65 -0.11
CA MET A 65 -6.00 -10.51 -1.56
C MET A 65 -4.56 -10.61 -2.09
N ASN A 66 -3.55 -10.44 -1.22
CA ASN A 66 -2.13 -10.42 -1.60
C ASN A 66 -1.28 -11.35 -0.70
N PRO A 67 -1.64 -12.65 -0.58
CA PRO A 67 -1.08 -13.53 0.44
C PRO A 67 0.42 -13.81 0.28
N ALA A 68 0.96 -13.66 -0.93
CA ALA A 68 2.38 -13.87 -1.20
C ALA A 68 3.28 -12.81 -0.54
N ILE A 69 2.73 -11.62 -0.27
CA ILE A 69 3.46 -10.47 0.26
C ILE A 69 2.82 -9.91 1.54
N ALA A 70 1.80 -10.56 2.09
CA ALA A 70 1.03 -10.09 3.25
C ALA A 70 1.93 -9.68 4.42
N ASN A 71 2.83 -10.56 4.86
CA ASN A 71 3.76 -10.26 5.95
C ASN A 71 4.81 -9.21 5.55
N GLY A 72 5.09 -9.05 4.25
CA GLY A 72 6.05 -8.09 3.74
C GLY A 72 5.67 -6.64 4.06
N VAL A 73 4.38 -6.35 4.24
CA VAL A 73 3.86 -5.02 4.61
C VAL A 73 4.53 -4.46 5.87
N LEU A 74 4.94 -5.32 6.80
CA LEU A 74 5.67 -4.91 8.01
C LEU A 74 6.99 -4.19 7.67
N LEU A 75 7.64 -4.53 6.55
CA LEU A 75 8.88 -3.89 6.08
C LEU A 75 8.67 -2.46 5.54
N LEU A 76 7.41 -2.06 5.33
CA LEU A 76 7.03 -0.73 4.85
C LEU A 76 6.74 0.25 6.00
N GLN A 77 6.78 -0.22 7.25
CA GLN A 77 6.40 0.55 8.45
C GLN A 77 7.63 0.87 9.30
N GLN A 78 7.78 2.14 9.68
CA GLN A 78 8.84 2.59 10.59
C GLN A 78 8.67 2.05 12.00
N LEU A 79 7.46 1.64 12.40
CA LEU A 79 7.22 0.97 13.67
C LEU A 79 8.12 -0.26 13.83
N PHE A 80 8.18 -1.12 12.80
CA PHE A 80 8.96 -2.35 12.83
C PHE A 80 10.39 -2.20 12.34
N MET A 81 10.61 -1.28 11.39
CA MET A 81 11.93 -1.03 10.82
C MET A 81 12.75 -0.02 11.63
N GLY A 82 12.15 0.65 12.62
CA GLY A 82 12.81 1.65 13.46
C GLY A 82 12.63 3.08 12.97
N LYS A 83 12.43 3.99 13.92
CA LYS A 83 12.25 5.43 13.69
C LYS A 83 13.57 6.20 13.56
N ASP A 84 14.72 5.52 13.64
CA ASP A 84 16.04 6.12 13.43
C ASP A 84 16.37 6.28 11.94
N GLU A 85 17.47 6.97 11.62
CA GLU A 85 17.83 7.26 10.23
C GLU A 85 18.09 5.99 9.41
N LYS A 86 18.56 4.90 10.05
CA LYS A 86 18.77 3.62 9.40
C LYS A 86 17.43 2.96 9.05
N GLY A 87 16.50 2.91 10.00
CA GLY A 87 15.16 2.36 9.79
C GLY A 87 14.38 3.13 8.73
N LYS A 88 14.38 4.46 8.78
CA LYS A 88 13.81 5.32 7.74
C LYS A 88 14.39 5.04 6.36
N GLN A 89 15.71 4.87 6.27
CA GLN A 89 16.36 4.52 5.01
C GLN A 89 15.88 3.15 4.50
N MET A 90 15.77 2.15 5.38
CA MET A 90 15.31 0.82 5.00
C MET A 90 13.86 0.82 4.52
N VAL A 91 12.96 1.54 5.21
CA VAL A 91 11.56 1.72 4.77
C VAL A 91 11.50 2.40 3.40
N LYS A 92 12.30 3.45 3.19
CA LYS A 92 12.40 4.11 1.89
C LYS A 92 12.82 3.13 0.79
N GLU A 93 13.87 2.35 1.01
CA GLU A 93 14.34 1.35 0.05
C GLU A 93 13.30 0.24 -0.21
N ALA A 94 12.57 -0.18 0.83
CA ALA A 94 11.47 -1.14 0.73
C ALA A 94 10.32 -0.59 -0.13
N ARG A 95 9.91 0.67 0.09
CA ARG A 95 8.88 1.36 -0.71
C ARG A 95 9.29 1.52 -2.18
N GLU A 96 10.55 1.86 -2.44
CA GLU A 96 11.08 1.91 -3.82
C GLU A 96 10.96 0.56 -4.53
N VAL A 97 11.20 -0.55 -3.83
CA VAL A 97 11.04 -1.90 -4.38
C VAL A 97 9.55 -2.25 -4.55
N TYR A 98 8.74 -2.04 -3.52
CA TYR A 98 7.32 -2.38 -3.53
C TYR A 98 6.57 -1.64 -4.65
N TYR A 99 6.65 -0.31 -4.70
CA TYR A 99 5.95 0.48 -5.71
C TYR A 99 6.62 0.42 -7.09
N GLY A 100 7.95 0.33 -7.13
CA GLY A 100 8.74 0.36 -8.36
C GLY A 100 8.80 -0.95 -9.11
N GLU A 101 8.55 -2.08 -8.47
CA GLU A 101 8.66 -3.39 -9.12
C GLU A 101 7.29 -4.07 -9.32
N ASN A 102 6.30 -3.81 -8.46
CA ASN A 102 4.94 -4.35 -8.66
C ASN A 102 4.14 -3.63 -9.75
N GLU A 103 3.06 -4.28 -10.17
CA GLU A 103 1.95 -3.65 -10.88
C GLU A 103 0.75 -3.62 -9.95
N PHE A 104 0.02 -2.50 -9.91
CA PHE A 104 -1.12 -2.33 -9.00
C PHE A 104 -2.43 -2.39 -9.77
N LEU A 105 -3.43 -3.03 -9.17
CA LEU A 105 -4.82 -2.99 -9.57
C LEU A 105 -5.60 -2.30 -8.43
N VAL A 106 -6.12 -1.12 -8.71
CA VAL A 106 -6.76 -0.25 -7.69
C VAL A 106 -8.19 0.02 -8.13
N ARG A 107 -9.17 -0.13 -7.22
CA ARG A 107 -10.54 0.31 -7.49
C ARG A 107 -10.61 1.83 -7.54
N LEU A 108 -11.43 2.37 -8.45
CA LEU A 108 -11.51 3.82 -8.65
C LEU A 108 -11.77 4.62 -7.36
N HIS A 109 -12.64 4.14 -6.48
CA HIS A 109 -12.96 4.83 -5.23
C HIS A 109 -11.82 4.81 -4.19
N TRP A 110 -10.78 3.96 -4.39
CA TRP A 110 -9.54 3.94 -3.58
C TRP A 110 -8.37 4.69 -4.20
N LEU A 111 -8.56 5.25 -5.40
CA LEU A 111 -7.47 5.88 -6.12
C LEU A 111 -6.92 7.12 -5.40
N CYS A 112 -7.75 7.83 -4.63
CA CYS A 112 -7.31 9.01 -3.87
C CYS A 112 -6.38 8.59 -2.72
N GLU A 113 -6.81 7.58 -1.99
CA GLU A 113 -6.13 6.97 -0.84
C GLU A 113 -4.79 6.37 -1.27
N PHE A 114 -4.77 5.69 -2.41
CA PHE A 114 -3.57 5.06 -2.95
C PHE A 114 -2.49 6.08 -3.38
N GLN A 115 -2.80 7.35 -3.61
CA GLN A 115 -1.80 8.33 -4.06
C GLN A 115 -0.71 8.63 -3.02
N CYS A 116 -0.99 8.33 -1.76
CA CYS A 116 -0.09 8.54 -0.65
C CYS A 116 0.23 7.21 0.04
N ASP A 117 1.46 7.07 0.53
CA ASP A 117 1.84 5.98 1.41
C ASP A 117 1.10 6.11 2.75
N GLN A 118 0.48 5.02 3.19
CA GLN A 118 -0.37 5.00 4.39
C GLN A 118 0.19 4.15 5.54
N TYR A 119 1.43 3.67 5.40
CA TYR A 119 1.98 2.68 6.33
C TYR A 119 2.49 3.29 7.64
N ASP A 120 2.65 4.61 7.72
CA ASP A 120 3.14 5.32 8.90
C ASP A 120 2.15 6.41 9.35
N ILE A 121 1.30 6.07 10.34
CA ILE A 121 0.23 6.96 10.88
C ILE A 121 0.79 8.25 11.48
N ASP A 122 1.99 8.21 12.08
CA ASP A 122 2.62 9.35 12.75
C ASP A 122 3.42 10.28 11.80
N THR A 123 3.40 10.02 10.49
CA THR A 123 4.24 10.74 9.53
C THR A 123 3.43 11.44 8.46
N GLU A 124 4.01 12.50 7.88
CA GLU A 124 3.38 13.18 6.75
C GLU A 124 3.19 12.19 5.58
N PRO A 125 1.98 12.17 4.97
CA PRO A 125 1.72 11.32 3.81
C PRO A 125 2.74 11.55 2.70
N VAL A 126 3.40 10.49 2.25
CA VAL A 126 4.42 10.56 1.21
C VAL A 126 3.80 10.23 -0.14
N PRO A 127 3.86 11.13 -1.15
CA PRO A 127 3.33 10.82 -2.48
C PRO A 127 4.09 9.64 -3.12
N ILE A 128 3.35 8.62 -3.56
CA ILE A 128 3.97 7.41 -4.16
C ILE A 128 4.05 7.48 -5.68
N ALA A 129 3.40 8.46 -6.31
CA ALA A 129 3.34 8.59 -7.77
C ALA A 129 4.70 8.50 -8.48
N PRO A 130 5.81 9.08 -7.95
CA PRO A 130 7.14 8.94 -8.57
C PRO A 130 7.72 7.52 -8.53
N LEU A 131 7.21 6.66 -7.64
CA LEU A 131 7.71 5.31 -7.42
C LEU A 131 6.91 4.26 -8.20
N VAL A 132 5.63 4.52 -8.47
CA VAL A 132 4.73 3.52 -9.08
C VAL A 132 5.12 3.23 -10.52
N ARG A 133 5.48 1.98 -10.81
CA ARG A 133 5.82 1.53 -12.16
C ARG A 133 4.60 1.42 -13.07
N ARG A 134 3.52 0.81 -12.57
CA ARG A 134 2.30 0.56 -13.35
C ARG A 134 1.08 0.50 -12.46
N LEU A 135 0.03 1.20 -12.89
CA LEU A 135 -1.26 1.27 -12.23
C LEU A 135 -2.36 0.93 -13.23
N VAL A 136 -3.24 0.01 -12.84
CA VAL A 136 -4.50 -0.31 -13.52
C VAL A 136 -5.62 0.11 -12.60
N VAL A 137 -6.49 0.99 -13.06
CA VAL A 137 -7.66 1.42 -12.29
C VAL A 137 -8.88 0.66 -12.79
N VAL A 138 -9.59 -0.02 -11.88
CA VAL A 138 -10.84 -0.73 -12.19
C VAL A 138 -12.01 0.19 -11.90
N THR A 139 -12.81 0.46 -12.92
CA THR A 139 -14.09 1.15 -12.83
C THR A 139 -15.21 0.13 -13.03
N ASN A 140 -16.12 0.00 -12.07
CA ASN A 140 -17.36 -0.72 -12.28
C ASN A 140 -18.40 0.30 -12.71
N LEU A 141 -18.72 0.32 -14.00
CA LEU A 141 -19.77 1.20 -14.55
C LEU A 141 -21.17 0.61 -14.37
N HIS A 142 -21.24 -0.65 -13.95
CA HIS A 142 -22.48 -1.35 -13.62
C HIS A 142 -22.29 -1.95 -12.22
N ASP A 143 -22.86 -1.30 -11.22
CA ASP A 143 -22.94 -1.87 -9.89
C ASP A 143 -23.86 -3.10 -9.97
N LYS A 144 -23.28 -4.29 -9.88
CA LYS A 144 -24.05 -5.53 -9.65
C LYS A 144 -24.57 -5.63 -8.20
N TYR A 145 -24.56 -4.52 -7.46
CA TYR A 145 -25.22 -4.35 -6.18
C TYR A 145 -26.42 -3.41 -6.34
N ASP A 146 -27.26 -3.71 -7.33
CA ASP A 146 -28.66 -3.33 -7.32
C ASP A 146 -29.40 -4.36 -6.45
N TRP A 147 -29.19 -4.29 -5.13
CA TRP A 147 -29.97 -5.07 -4.15
C TRP A 147 -31.29 -4.37 -3.81
N GLU A 148 -31.48 -3.16 -4.35
CA GLU A 148 -32.75 -2.46 -4.37
C GLU A 148 -33.22 -2.41 -5.82
N ASP A 149 -34.05 -3.39 -6.18
CA ASP A 149 -35.13 -3.17 -7.14
C ASP A 149 -35.65 -1.74 -7.03
N HIS A 150 -35.32 -0.90 -8.01
CA HIS A 150 -36.30 -0.01 -8.58
C HIS A 150 -36.16 -0.09 -10.09
N THR A 151 -37.14 -0.74 -10.70
CA THR A 151 -37.55 -0.45 -12.08
C THR A 151 -37.66 1.06 -12.30
N GLU A 152 -36.59 1.76 -12.64
CA GLU A 152 -36.64 3.16 -13.09
C GLU A 152 -35.29 3.57 -13.74
N ASP A 153 -35.36 3.78 -15.05
CA ASP A 153 -34.47 4.57 -15.91
C ASP A 153 -32.96 4.59 -15.62
N ASN A 154 -32.22 3.74 -16.34
CA ASN A 154 -30.76 3.89 -16.50
C ASN A 154 -30.45 5.14 -17.37
N PRO A 155 -29.90 6.23 -16.80
CA PRO A 155 -29.73 7.51 -17.48
C PRO A 155 -28.52 7.55 -18.43
N CYS A 156 -27.83 6.43 -18.66
CA CYS A 156 -26.70 6.35 -19.59
C CYS A 156 -27.11 6.33 -21.08
N TYR A 157 -28.40 6.48 -21.43
CA TYR A 157 -28.87 6.71 -22.80
C TYR A 157 -29.63 8.05 -22.88
N PRO A 158 -29.11 9.06 -23.61
CA PRO A 158 -29.55 10.44 -23.50
C PRO A 158 -30.74 10.75 -24.43
N CYS A 159 -31.65 11.61 -23.99
CA CYS A 159 -32.61 12.29 -24.87
C CYS A 159 -32.19 13.76 -25.01
N ASP A 160 -31.38 13.99 -26.05
CA ASP A 160 -31.22 15.19 -26.86
C ASP A 160 -32.02 16.44 -26.44
N GLY A 161 -31.30 17.52 -26.10
CA GLY A 161 -31.90 18.83 -25.83
C GLY A 161 -30.89 19.97 -25.90
N ILE A 162 -30.42 20.28 -27.12
CA ILE A 162 -29.84 21.58 -27.47
C ILE A 162 -30.94 22.66 -27.32
N GLY A 163 -30.60 23.81 -26.75
CA GLY A 163 -31.39 25.05 -26.79
C GLY A 163 -31.36 25.78 -25.44
N ASP A 164 -30.42 26.69 -25.22
CA ASP A 164 -30.49 28.11 -25.58
C ASP A 164 -31.59 28.90 -24.84
N GLY A 165 -31.16 29.76 -23.91
CA GLY A 165 -31.57 31.16 -23.86
C GLY A 165 -32.96 31.57 -23.33
N GLU A 166 -32.97 32.81 -22.80
CA GLU A 166 -34.11 33.68 -22.49
C GLU A 166 -34.81 33.36 -21.15
N GLY A 167 -34.90 34.24 -20.17
CA GLY A 167 -35.03 35.70 -20.22
C GLY A 167 -36.48 36.07 -19.91
N THR A 168 -36.77 36.43 -18.65
CA THR A 168 -37.76 37.44 -18.22
C THR A 168 -37.53 37.78 -16.76
#